data_AF-A0A7X0C456-F1
#
_entry.id   AF-A0A7X0C456-F1
#
_cell.length_a   1.000
_cell.length_b   1.000
_cell.length_c   1.000
_cell.angle_alpha   90.00
_cell.angle_beta   90.00
_cell.angle_gamma   90.00
#
_symmetry.space_group_name_H-M   'P 1'
#
loop_
_entity.id
_entity.type
_entity.pdbx_description
1 polymer ?
#
loop_
_entity_poly.entity_id
_entity_poly.type
_entity_poly.pdbx_seq_one_letter_code
_entity_poly.pdbx_strand_id
1 'polypeptide(L)'
;MVGERAASARRGVTALLVGVAVAVPAGCGMLEEQRFERSAASMEQVARTVREDDDPTRRPREIGSLAFEDVYRDGDRVYFMLGEVIEGVDPYGYVYSPNERPVDHDDSDSVDSAFEHIRGPWYHWSDTY
;
A
#
# COMPACT_ATOMS: atom_id res chain seq x y z
N MET A 1 86.79 -8.39 -7.35
CA MET A 1 85.72 -9.31 -6.91
C MET A 1 84.44 -8.49 -6.87
N VAL A 2 83.62 -8.49 -7.93
CA VAL A 2 82.66 -9.53 -8.34
C VAL A 2 81.70 -9.86 -7.20
N GLY A 3 80.42 -9.53 -7.42
CA GLY A 3 79.31 -9.88 -6.55
C GLY A 3 78.00 -9.21 -6.99
N GLU A 4 77.59 -9.43 -8.24
CA GLU A 4 76.23 -9.20 -8.74
C GLU A 4 75.16 -9.83 -7.82
N ARG A 5 73.98 -9.22 -7.71
CA ARG A 5 72.71 -9.81 -8.20
C ARG A 5 71.65 -8.74 -8.41
N ALA A 6 71.22 -8.66 -9.67
CA ALA A 6 70.02 -7.99 -10.14
C ALA A 6 68.75 -8.82 -9.87
N ALA A 7 67.60 -8.17 -10.11
CA ALA A 7 66.27 -8.67 -10.50
C ALA A 7 65.18 -8.22 -9.52
N SER A 8 63.97 -7.82 -9.90
CA SER A 8 63.34 -7.52 -11.19
C SER A 8 61.97 -6.90 -10.84
N ALA A 9 61.40 -6.21 -11.81
CA ALA A 9 60.15 -5.44 -11.76
C ALA A 9 58.89 -6.27 -11.45
N ARG A 10 57.82 -5.55 -11.04
CA ARG A 10 56.40 -5.79 -11.40
C ARG A 10 55.57 -4.60 -10.86
N ARG A 11 55.15 -3.66 -11.72
CA ARG A 11 53.90 -3.62 -12.50
C ARG A 11 52.63 -3.47 -11.63
N GLY A 12 52.05 -2.27 -11.70
CA GLY A 12 50.62 -2.00 -11.91
C GLY A 12 49.66 -2.45 -10.83
N VAL A 13 49.17 -1.51 -10.03
CA VAL A 13 47.94 -1.70 -9.25
C VAL A 13 46.81 -1.00 -10.01
N THR A 14 46.00 -1.81 -10.70
CA THR A 14 44.72 -1.41 -11.28
C THR A 14 43.78 -1.04 -10.13
N ALA A 15 43.43 0.24 -10.02
CA ALA A 15 42.45 0.70 -9.03
C ALA A 15 41.05 0.22 -9.45
N LEU A 16 40.50 -0.71 -8.68
CA LEU A 16 39.16 -1.24 -8.82
C LEU A 16 38.16 -0.16 -8.34
N LEU A 17 37.37 0.41 -9.26
CA LEU A 17 36.27 1.32 -8.90
C LEU A 17 35.13 0.48 -8.32
N VAL A 18 35.01 0.47 -6.99
CA VAL A 18 33.84 -0.08 -6.29
C VAL A 18 32.70 0.94 -6.40
N GLY A 19 31.85 0.77 -7.40
CA GLY A 19 30.58 1.47 -7.48
C GLY A 19 29.60 0.88 -6.47
N VAL A 20 29.44 1.52 -5.32
CA VAL A 20 28.30 1.26 -4.44
C VAL A 20 27.08 1.89 -5.11
N ALA A 21 26.37 1.10 -5.93
CA ALA A 21 25.03 1.46 -6.35
C ALA A 21 24.10 1.32 -5.14
N VAL A 22 23.83 2.43 -4.46
CA VAL A 22 22.73 2.50 -3.49
C VAL A 22 21.45 2.46 -4.31
N ALA A 23 20.87 1.26 -4.46
CA ALA A 23 19.51 1.12 -4.95
C ALA A 23 18.58 1.71 -3.87
N VAL A 24 17.81 2.74 -4.23
CA VAL A 24 16.79 3.35 -3.36
C VAL A 24 15.66 2.33 -3.20
N PRO A 25 15.35 1.84 -1.98
CA PRO A 25 14.26 0.90 -1.79
C PRO A 25 12.89 1.60 -1.77
N ALA A 26 11.90 0.89 -2.29
CA ALA A 26 10.45 1.12 -2.25
C ALA A 26 9.97 2.02 -1.08
N GLY A 27 9.73 3.30 -1.37
CA GLY A 27 9.33 4.29 -0.37
C GLY A 27 7.81 4.48 -0.19
N CYS A 28 6.97 4.01 -1.12
CA CYS A 28 5.52 4.22 -1.03
C CYS A 28 4.85 3.31 0.00
N GLY A 29 5.09 2.00 -0.06
CA GLY A 29 4.39 1.02 0.81
C GLY A 29 4.64 1.21 2.30
N MET A 30 5.88 1.49 2.72
CA MET A 30 6.19 1.73 4.14
C MET A 30 5.49 2.99 4.70
N LEU A 31 5.21 3.98 3.86
CA LEU A 31 4.56 5.22 4.26
C LEU A 31 3.05 5.03 4.40
N GLU A 32 2.44 4.23 3.52
CA GLU A 32 1.00 3.91 3.56
C GLU A 32 0.67 2.98 4.73
N GLU A 33 1.46 1.94 4.96
CA GLU A 33 1.27 1.02 6.09
C GLU A 33 1.31 1.78 7.43
N GLN A 34 2.28 2.66 7.62
CA GLN A 34 2.36 3.50 8.83
C GLN A 34 1.19 4.47 8.97
N ARG A 35 0.65 5.01 7.87
CA ARG A 35 -0.54 5.88 7.91
C ARG A 35 -1.77 5.06 8.27
N PHE A 36 -1.92 3.86 7.73
CA PHE A 36 -2.98 2.93 8.10
C PHE A 36 -2.90 2.57 9.59
N GLU A 37 -1.74 2.17 10.09
CA GLU A 37 -1.58 1.79 11.50
C GLU A 37 -2.00 2.90 12.47
N ARG A 38 -1.65 4.15 12.14
CA ARG A 38 -2.05 5.34 12.91
C ARG A 38 -3.54 5.68 12.82
N SER A 39 -4.22 5.19 11.78
CA SER A 39 -5.61 5.55 11.47
C SER A 39 -6.61 4.43 11.80
N ALA A 40 -6.16 3.18 11.85
CA ALA A 40 -7.02 2.00 11.92
C ALA A 40 -8.03 2.03 13.08
N ALA A 41 -7.62 2.50 14.26
CA ALA A 41 -8.52 2.58 15.41
C ALA A 41 -9.64 3.62 15.22
N SER A 42 -9.34 4.74 14.56
CA SER A 42 -10.35 5.76 14.22
C SER A 42 -11.23 5.30 13.06
N MET A 43 -10.63 4.65 12.06
CA MET A 43 -11.38 4.04 10.94
C MET A 43 -12.35 2.98 11.43
N GLU A 44 -11.95 2.14 12.40
CA GLU A 44 -12.84 1.12 12.97
C GLU A 44 -14.03 1.73 13.71
N GLN A 45 -13.83 2.85 14.42
CA GLN A 45 -14.94 3.56 15.06
C GLN A 45 -15.94 4.06 14.02
N VAL A 46 -15.47 4.61 12.90
CA VAL A 46 -16.32 5.01 11.78
C VAL A 46 -17.02 3.80 11.15
N ALA A 47 -16.30 2.69 10.91
CA ALA A 47 -16.86 1.48 10.35
C ALA A 47 -18.01 0.90 11.20
N ARG A 48 -17.96 1.07 12.52
CA ARG A 48 -19.00 0.61 13.44
C ARG A 48 -20.23 1.52 13.48
N THR A 49 -20.13 2.79 13.08
CA THR A 49 -21.23 3.76 13.18
C THR A 49 -21.92 4.04 11.86
N VAL A 50 -21.17 3.96 10.75
CA VAL A 50 -21.68 4.10 9.39
C VAL A 50 -22.87 3.18 9.16
N ARG A 51 -23.91 3.69 8.52
CA ARG A 51 -25.07 2.94 8.02
C ARG A 51 -25.10 2.99 6.49
N GLU A 52 -25.88 2.10 5.89
CA GLU A 52 -26.03 2.01 4.44
C GLU A 52 -26.67 3.30 3.87
N ASP A 53 -27.73 3.79 4.52
CA ASP A 53 -28.47 4.99 4.10
C ASP A 53 -27.83 6.33 4.53
N ASP A 54 -26.65 6.33 5.14
CA ASP A 54 -26.02 7.57 5.60
C ASP A 54 -25.52 8.40 4.40
N ASP A 55 -25.88 9.69 4.37
CA ASP A 55 -25.44 10.65 3.37
C ASP A 55 -23.89 10.70 3.28
N PRO A 56 -23.29 10.26 2.16
CA PRO A 56 -21.83 10.17 2.02
C PRO A 56 -21.16 11.54 2.15
N THR A 57 -21.85 12.63 1.79
CA THR A 57 -21.30 14.00 1.89
C THR A 57 -21.12 14.48 3.33
N ARG A 58 -21.73 13.79 4.31
CA ARG A 58 -21.63 14.12 5.73
C ARG A 58 -20.61 13.28 6.48
N ARG A 59 -19.95 12.34 5.79
CA ARG A 59 -18.99 11.44 6.40
C ARG A 59 -17.62 12.12 6.53
N PRO A 60 -16.83 11.81 7.58
CA PRO A 60 -15.48 12.33 7.70
C PRO A 60 -14.64 11.94 6.48
N ARG A 61 -14.16 12.93 5.73
CA ARG A 61 -13.22 12.73 4.62
C ARG A 61 -11.79 12.52 5.11
N GLU A 62 -11.48 12.92 6.33
CA GLU A 62 -10.19 12.65 6.97
C GLU A 62 -10.41 11.81 8.22
N ILE A 63 -9.74 10.66 8.30
CA ILE A 63 -9.80 9.78 9.46
C ILE A 63 -8.37 9.40 9.84
N GLY A 64 -7.90 9.92 10.97
CA GLY A 64 -6.51 9.73 11.40
C GLY A 64 -5.53 10.49 10.50
N SER A 65 -4.63 9.76 9.84
CA SER A 65 -3.62 10.29 8.91
C SER A 65 -3.96 10.02 7.43
N LEU A 66 -5.19 9.62 7.14
CA LEU A 66 -5.66 9.28 5.79
C LEU A 66 -6.83 10.17 5.38
N ALA A 67 -6.83 10.55 4.10
CA ALA A 67 -7.93 11.23 3.45
C ALA A 67 -8.61 10.25 2.48
N PHE A 68 -9.93 10.19 2.57
CA PHE A 68 -10.80 9.28 1.83
C PHE A 68 -11.71 10.10 0.94
N GLU A 69 -11.84 9.66 -0.30
CA GLU A 69 -12.81 10.23 -1.24
C GLU A 69 -14.20 9.74 -0.92
N ASP A 70 -14.33 8.49 -0.45
CA ASP A 70 -15.58 8.02 0.09
C ASP A 70 -15.45 6.98 1.21
N VAL A 71 -16.49 6.90 2.02
CA VAL A 71 -16.66 5.85 3.02
C VAL A 71 -18.08 5.35 2.91
N TYR A 72 -18.33 4.09 2.56
CA TYR A 72 -19.67 3.56 2.40
C TYR A 72 -19.80 2.14 2.97
N ARG A 73 -21.03 1.74 3.31
CA ARG A 73 -21.33 0.37 3.74
C ARG A 73 -22.02 -0.35 2.60
N ASP A 74 -21.59 -1.59 2.38
CA ASP A 74 -22.25 -2.55 1.52
C ASP A 74 -22.38 -3.87 2.30
N GLY A 75 -23.61 -4.25 2.62
CA GLY A 75 -23.91 -5.35 3.54
C GLY A 75 -23.16 -5.22 4.88
N ASP A 76 -22.37 -6.22 5.21
CA ASP A 76 -21.56 -6.27 6.45
C ASP A 76 -20.19 -5.59 6.32
N ARG A 77 -19.85 -5.08 5.13
CA ARG A 77 -18.54 -4.50 4.81
C ARG A 77 -18.60 -2.98 4.83
N VAL A 78 -17.51 -2.34 5.24
CA VAL A 78 -17.36 -0.88 5.10
C VAL A 78 -16.11 -0.59 4.27
N TYR A 79 -16.32 0.12 3.17
CA TYR A 79 -15.31 0.51 2.21
C TYR A 79 -14.82 1.93 2.54
N PHE A 80 -13.51 2.11 2.48
CA PHE A 80 -12.82 3.38 2.66
C PHE A 80 -11.98 3.63 1.40
N MET A 81 -12.52 4.41 0.47
CA MET A 81 -11.94 4.66 -0.84
C MET A 81 -10.89 5.78 -0.76
N LEU A 82 -9.69 5.51 -1.29
CA LEU A 82 -8.59 6.45 -1.39
C LEU A 82 -8.50 7.05 -2.80
N GLY A 83 -7.98 8.28 -2.88
CA GLY A 83 -7.74 8.98 -4.15
C GLY A 83 -9.01 9.58 -4.75
N GLU A 84 -8.86 10.59 -5.62
CA GLU A 84 -10.00 11.15 -6.35
C GLU A 84 -10.57 10.10 -7.32
N VAL A 85 -11.90 9.98 -7.38
CA VAL A 85 -12.57 9.18 -8.42
C VAL A 85 -12.37 9.89 -9.76
N ILE A 86 -11.36 9.46 -10.50
CA ILE A 86 -11.01 9.96 -11.83
C ILE A 86 -11.43 8.89 -12.85
N GLU A 87 -12.07 9.32 -13.94
CA GLU A 87 -12.45 8.43 -15.04
C GLU A 87 -11.21 7.67 -15.56
N GLY A 88 -11.30 6.33 -15.59
CA GLY A 88 -10.20 5.46 -16.04
C GLY A 88 -9.14 5.15 -14.98
N VAL A 89 -9.36 5.50 -13.71
CA VAL A 89 -8.53 5.03 -12.58
C VAL A 89 -9.36 4.08 -11.73
N ASP A 90 -8.86 2.87 -11.55
CA ASP A 90 -9.52 1.89 -10.71
C ASP A 90 -9.55 2.34 -9.24
N PRO A 91 -10.72 2.26 -8.57
CA PRO A 91 -10.83 2.61 -7.18
C PRO A 91 -10.06 1.62 -6.30
N TYR A 92 -9.48 2.13 -5.22
CA TYR A 92 -8.74 1.33 -4.26
C TYR A 92 -8.87 1.91 -2.85
N GLY A 93 -8.47 1.13 -1.84
CA GLY A 93 -8.45 1.59 -0.46
C GLY A 93 -8.44 0.45 0.54
N TYR A 94 -9.32 0.56 1.54
CA TYR A 94 -9.42 -0.40 2.63
C TYR A 94 -10.85 -0.89 2.82
N VAL A 95 -10.99 -2.13 3.26
CA VAL A 95 -12.25 -2.74 3.65
C VAL A 95 -12.18 -3.23 5.09
N TYR A 96 -13.19 -2.85 5.87
CA TYR A 96 -13.49 -3.45 7.16
C TYR A 96 -14.56 -4.53 6.99
N SER A 97 -14.19 -5.79 7.23
CA SER A 97 -15.09 -6.95 7.16
C SER A 97 -14.92 -7.81 8.42
N PRO A 98 -15.78 -7.62 9.45
CA PRO A 98 -15.60 -8.27 10.75
C PRO A 98 -16.11 -9.71 10.80
N ASN A 99 -17.03 -10.08 9.91
CA ASN A 99 -17.73 -11.37 9.98
C ASN A 99 -17.06 -12.44 9.11
N GLU A 100 -16.52 -12.05 7.96
CA GLU A 100 -15.94 -12.99 6.99
C GLU A 100 -14.89 -12.33 6.10
N ARG A 101 -14.11 -13.17 5.40
CA ARG A 101 -13.19 -12.69 4.37
C ARG A 101 -14.02 -12.14 3.19
N PRO A 102 -13.74 -10.92 2.71
CA PRO A 102 -14.39 -10.41 1.52
C PRO A 102 -14.01 -11.27 0.31
N VAL A 103 -15.02 -11.57 -0.50
CA VAL A 103 -14.91 -12.20 -1.81
C VAL A 103 -15.57 -11.29 -2.83
N ASP A 104 -15.09 -11.37 -4.06
CA ASP A 104 -15.77 -10.79 -5.19
C ASP A 104 -17.09 -11.55 -5.43
N HIS A 105 -18.17 -10.79 -5.59
CA HIS A 105 -19.52 -11.30 -5.82
C HIS A 105 -20.10 -10.77 -7.13
N ASP A 106 -19.33 -9.99 -7.92
CA ASP A 106 -19.80 -9.57 -9.23
C ASP A 106 -19.71 -10.76 -10.21
N ASP A 107 -20.86 -11.39 -10.47
CA ASP A 107 -20.98 -12.45 -11.47
C ASP A 107 -20.87 -11.91 -12.91
N SER A 108 -20.89 -10.58 -13.09
CA SER A 108 -20.57 -9.92 -14.35
C SER A 108 -19.05 -9.73 -14.41
N ASP A 109 -18.39 -10.23 -15.46
CA ASP A 109 -16.95 -10.04 -15.73
C ASP A 109 -16.55 -8.56 -15.98
N SER A 110 -17.33 -7.59 -15.47
CA SER A 110 -17.15 -6.15 -15.61
C SER A 110 -16.28 -5.53 -14.52
N VAL A 111 -16.10 -6.20 -13.38
CA VAL A 111 -15.24 -5.73 -12.29
C VAL A 111 -14.55 -6.95 -11.68
N ASP A 112 -13.23 -6.90 -11.51
CA ASP A 112 -12.46 -7.88 -10.73
C ASP A 112 -12.01 -7.23 -9.42
N SER A 113 -12.53 -7.72 -8.30
CA SER A 113 -12.34 -7.12 -6.97
C SER A 113 -11.29 -7.90 -6.17
N ALA A 114 -10.12 -7.29 -5.95
CA ALA A 114 -9.01 -7.90 -5.22
C ALA A 114 -9.02 -7.53 -3.73
N PHE A 115 -8.80 -8.53 -2.86
CA PHE A 115 -8.73 -8.33 -1.40
C PHE A 115 -7.47 -8.96 -0.77
N GLU A 116 -6.57 -8.11 -0.29
CA GLU A 116 -5.36 -8.52 0.44
C GLU A 116 -5.54 -8.32 1.94
N HIS A 117 -5.33 -9.37 2.75
CA HIS A 117 -5.52 -9.28 4.20
C HIS A 117 -4.38 -8.49 4.86
N ILE A 118 -4.74 -7.52 5.70
CA ILE A 118 -3.76 -6.75 6.48
C ILE A 118 -3.66 -7.33 7.89
N ARG A 119 -4.74 -7.22 8.67
CA ARG A 119 -4.84 -7.72 10.04
C ARG A 119 -6.28 -7.67 10.55
N GLY A 120 -6.65 -8.62 11.42
CA GLY A 120 -7.99 -8.65 12.00
C GLY A 120 -9.06 -8.53 10.91
N PRO A 121 -10.02 -7.60 11.02
CA PRO A 121 -11.08 -7.39 10.03
C PRO A 121 -10.67 -6.52 8.83
N TRP A 122 -9.39 -6.14 8.71
CA TRP A 122 -8.92 -5.19 7.71
C TRP A 122 -8.27 -5.84 6.49
N TYR A 123 -8.67 -5.35 5.32
CA TYR A 123 -8.15 -5.75 4.02
C TYR A 123 -7.80 -4.51 3.20
N HIS A 124 -6.77 -4.61 2.36
CA HIS A 124 -6.61 -3.76 1.19
C HIS A 124 -7.60 -4.21 0.12
N TRP A 125 -8.16 -3.25 -0.60
CA TRP A 125 -9.10 -3.49 -1.68
C TRP A 125 -8.71 -2.66 -2.91
N SER A 126 -8.91 -3.24 -4.08
CA SER A 126 -8.86 -2.55 -5.37
C SER A 126 -9.80 -3.24 -6.35
N ASP A 127 -10.46 -2.47 -7.19
CA ASP A 127 -11.17 -3.01 -8.35
C ASP A 127 -10.27 -3.00 -9.59
N THR A 128 -10.72 -3.65 -10.66
CA THR A 128 -10.19 -3.52 -12.00
C THR A 128 -11.35 -3.64 -12.98
N TYR A 129 -11.55 -2.63 -13.84
CA TYR A 129 -12.64 -2.53 -14.83
C TYR A 129 -12.20 -2.87 -16.26
#